data_AF-A0A679HR14-F1
#
_entry.id   AF-A0A679HR14-F1
#
_cell.length_a   1.000
_cell.length_b   1.000
_cell.length_c   1.000
_cell.angle_alpha   90.00
_cell.angle_beta   90.00
_cell.angle_gamma   90.00
#
_symmetry.space_group_name_H-M   'P 1'
#
loop_
_entity.id
_entity.type
_entity.pdbx_description
1 polymer ?
#
loop_
_entity_poly.entity_id
_entity_poly.type
_entity_poly.pdbx_seq_one_letter_code
_entity_poly.pdbx_strand_id
1 'polypeptide(L)' 'MDLSALTPAQLKELVRGLVDDRLRELIGDPDLGLSLGETLRARLKVALTEAERLSGEEVADRLGLRW' A
#
# COMPACT_ATOMS: atom_id res chain seq x y z
N MET A 1 3.85 -17.81 -19.99
CA MET A 1 5.24 -18.28 -19.90
C MET A 1 5.18 -19.76 -19.55
N ASP A 2 5.79 -20.63 -20.33
CA ASP A 2 5.87 -22.05 -19.98
C ASP A 2 6.98 -22.23 -18.93
N LEU A 3 6.58 -22.44 -17.67
CA LEU A 3 7.48 -22.54 -16.53
C LEU A 3 8.38 -23.78 -16.62
N SER A 4 7.93 -24.81 -17.32
CA SER A 4 8.66 -26.07 -17.48
C SER A 4 9.83 -25.97 -18.45
N ALA A 5 9.85 -24.94 -19.30
CA ALA A 5 10.88 -24.69 -20.29
C ALA A 5 12.03 -23.80 -19.77
N LEU A 6 12.00 -23.40 -18.50
CA LEU A 6 13.03 -22.52 -17.94
C LEU A 6 14.35 -23.25 -17.76
N THR A 7 15.43 -22.60 -18.19
CA THR A 7 16.77 -23.03 -17.78
C THR A 7 16.97 -22.80 -16.28
N PRO A 8 17.91 -23.50 -15.63
CA PRO A 8 18.20 -23.31 -14.21
C PRO A 8 18.55 -21.85 -13.84
N ALA A 9 19.22 -21.13 -14.75
CA ALA A 9 19.55 -19.71 -14.55
C ALA A 9 18.29 -18.83 -14.57
N GLN A 10 17.40 -19.05 -15.53
CA GLN A 10 16.13 -18.30 -15.63
C GLN A 10 15.20 -18.61 -14.46
N LEU A 11 15.16 -19.86 -13.99
CA LEU A 11 14.40 -20.23 -12.80
C LEU A 11 14.94 -19.51 -11.55
N LYS A 12 16.27 -19.42 -11.40
CA LYS A 12 16.90 -18.74 -10.27
C LYS A 12 16.59 -17.24 -10.25
N GLU A 13 16.58 -16.60 -11.41
CA GLU A 13 16.21 -15.18 -11.53
C GLU A 13 14.71 -14.95 -11.27
N LEU A 14 13.83 -15.84 -11.74
CA LEU A 14 12.41 -15.78 -11.43
C LEU A 14 12.16 -15.84 -9.91
N VAL A 15 12.80 -16.80 -9.23
CA VAL A 15 12.66 -16.97 -7.78
C VAL A 15 13.23 -15.76 -7.04
N ARG A 16 14.37 -15.20 -7.48
CA ARG A 16 14.95 -14.00 -6.90
C ARG A 16 13.98 -12.82 -6.99
N GLY A 17 13.38 -12.57 -8.15
CA GLY A 17 12.38 -11.51 -8.35
C GLY A 17 11.16 -11.67 -7.43
N LEU A 18 10.60 -12.88 -7.35
CA LEU A 18 9.47 -13.18 -6.46
C LEU A 18 9.79 -12.91 -4.97
N VAL A 19 11.00 -13.26 -4.53
CA VAL A 19 11.44 -13.01 -3.15
C VAL A 19 11.65 -11.52 -2.91
N ASP A 20 12.28 -10.81 -3.85
CA ASP A 20 12.50 -9.37 -3.74
C ASP A 20 11.18 -8.59 -3.69
N ASP A 21 10.20 -8.96 -4.52
CA ASP A 21 8.86 -8.37 -4.50
C ASP A 21 8.18 -8.62 -3.14
N ARG A 22 8.25 -9.85 -2.63
CA ARG A 22 7.64 -10.19 -1.34
C ARG A 22 8.32 -9.48 -0.16
N LEU A 23 9.64 -9.31 -0.21
CA LEU A 23 10.38 -8.55 0.79
C LEU A 23 10.07 -7.06 0.73
N ARG A 24 9.83 -6.48 -0.45
CA ARG A 24 9.38 -5.09 -0.59
C ARG A 24 7.99 -4.86 -0.01
N GLU A 25 7.07 -5.81 -0.16
CA GLU A 25 5.76 -5.73 0.49
C GLU A 25 5.85 -5.86 2.03
N LEU A 26 6.81 -6.64 2.55
CA LEU A 26 6.94 -6.91 3.98
C LEU A 26 7.78 -5.87 4.74
N ILE A 27 8.78 -5.28 4.10
CA ILE A 27 9.74 -4.34 4.71
C ILE A 27 9.55 -2.91 4.20
N GLY A 28 8.96 -2.74 3.01
CA GLY A 28 8.62 -1.43 2.44
C GLY A 28 7.30 -0.90 2.98
N ASP A 29 6.86 0.23 2.41
CA ASP A 29 5.52 0.75 2.66
C ASP A 29 4.49 -0.27 2.14
N PRO A 30 3.70 -0.90 3.04
CA PRO A 30 2.77 -1.96 2.66
C PRO A 30 1.67 -1.48 1.71
N ASP A 31 1.46 -0.16 1.63
CA ASP A 31 0.47 0.48 0.78
C ASP A 31 1.07 0.96 -0.56
N LEU A 32 2.39 0.79 -0.78
CA LEU A 32 3.09 1.31 -1.94
C LEU A 32 2.57 0.70 -3.25
N GLY A 33 1.96 1.54 -4.08
CA GLY A 33 1.43 1.13 -5.40
C GLY A 33 0.05 0.48 -5.35
N LEU A 34 -0.55 0.33 -4.16
CA LEU A 34 -1.92 -0.16 -4.03
C LEU A 34 -2.93 0.94 -4.39
N SER A 35 -3.97 0.55 -5.11
CA SER A 35 -5.13 1.41 -5.35
C SER A 35 -6.03 1.43 -4.13
N LEU A 36 -6.56 2.61 -3.77
CA LEU A 36 -7.63 2.73 -2.79
C LEU A 36 -8.82 1.87 -3.21
N GLY A 37 -9.27 0.97 -2.34
CA GLY A 37 -10.48 0.18 -2.56
C GLY A 37 -11.72 1.08 -2.74
N GLU A 38 -12.67 0.64 -3.58
CA GLU A 38 -13.83 1.45 -3.98
C GLU A 38 -14.66 1.98 -2.79
N THR A 39 -14.84 1.17 -1.74
CA THR A 39 -15.54 1.59 -0.52
C THR A 39 -14.81 2.73 0.20
N LEU A 40 -13.49 2.67 0.29
CA LEU A 40 -12.68 3.70 0.94
C LEU A 40 -12.64 4.96 0.08
N ARG A 41 -12.53 4.81 -1.24
CA ARG A 41 -12.62 5.92 -2.21
C ARG A 41 -13.95 6.65 -2.11
N ALA A 42 -15.07 5.94 -2.01
CA ALA A 42 -16.40 6.53 -1.87
C ALA A 42 -16.53 7.33 -0.56
N ARG A 43 -16.06 6.77 0.57
CA ARG A 43 -16.05 7.45 1.88
C ARG A 43 -15.18 8.71 1.87
N LEU A 44 -13.99 8.63 1.27
CA LEU A 44 -13.10 9.79 1.12
C LEU A 44 -13.73 10.89 0.29
N LYS A 45 -14.44 10.54 -0.80
CA LYS A 45 -15.13 11.52 -1.63
C LYS A 45 -16.19 12.29 -0.85
N VAL A 46 -16.99 11.59 -0.04
CA VAL A 46 -18.00 12.21 0.84
C VAL A 46 -17.33 13.14 1.86
N ALA A 47 -16.32 12.65 2.58
CA ALA A 47 -15.61 13.43 3.58
C ALA A 47 -14.94 14.70 3.00
N LEU A 48 -14.44 14.63 1.77
CA LEU A 48 -13.82 15.80 1.10
C LEU A 48 -14.85 16.83 0.61
N THR A 49 -16.08 16.40 0.33
CA THR A 49 -17.18 17.31 -0.06
C THR A 49 -17.86 17.97 1.13
N GLU A 50 -17.66 17.45 2.33
CA GLU A 50 -18.17 18.07 3.56
C GLU A 50 -17.37 19.36 3.87
N ALA A 51 -18.10 20.40 4.31
CA ALA A 51 -17.55 21.72 4.59
C ALA A 51 -16.85 21.79 5.95
N GLU A 52 -17.17 20.87 6.85
CA GLU A 52 -16.55 20.80 8.17
C GLU A 52 -15.11 20.31 8.01
N ARG A 53 -14.17 21.17 8.39
CA ARG A 53 -12.74 20.88 8.36
C ARG A 53 -12.22 20.94 9.78
N LEU A 54 -11.47 19.92 10.16
CA LEU A 54 -10.71 19.90 11.41
C LEU A 54 -9.23 20.09 11.05
N SER A 55 -8.55 20.91 11.83
CA SER A 55 -7.09 21.04 11.74
C SER A 55 -6.42 19.76 12.25
N GLY A 56 -5.18 19.53 11.79
CA GLY A 56 -4.39 18.40 12.27
C GLY A 56 -4.14 18.46 13.78
N GLU A 57 -3.97 19.65 14.36
CA GLU A 57 -3.81 19.87 15.80
C GLU A 57 -5.06 19.46 16.58
N GLU A 58 -6.25 19.87 16.15
CA GLU A 58 -7.52 19.48 16.79
C GLU A 58 -7.74 17.96 16.77
N VAL A 59 -7.31 17.29 15.69
CA VAL A 59 -7.36 15.82 15.59
C VAL A 59 -6.34 15.18 16.53
N ALA A 60 -5.14 15.75 16.65
CA ALA A 60 -4.09 15.29 17.58
C ALA A 60 -4.59 15.31 19.03
N ASP A 61 -5.13 16.46 19.44
CA ASP A 61 -5.59 16.71 20.80
C ASP A 61 -6.75 15.79 21.17
N ARG A 62 -7.71 15.58 20.25
CA ARG A 62 -8.84 14.65 20.47
C ARG A 62 -8.40 13.19 20.62
N LEU A 63 -7.32 12.79 19.94
CA LEU A 63 -6.82 11.43 19.95
C LEU A 63 -5.69 11.20 20.96
N GLY A 64 -5.26 12.25 21.68
CA GLY A 64 -4.14 12.18 22.62
C GLY A 64 -2.80 11.88 21.94
N LEU A 65 -2.67 12.23 20.66
CA LEU A 65 -1.45 12.02 19.89
C LEU A 65 -0.46 13.16 20.15
N ARG A 66 0.82 12.82 20.28
CA ARG A 66 1.92 13.78 20.44
C ARG A 66 2.93 13.52 19.33
N TRP A 67 3.23 14.52 18.51
CA TRP A 67 4.23 14.48 17.45
C TRP A 67 5.12 15.71 17.48
#